data_AF-A0A7S2MMA5-F1
#
_entry.id   AF-A0A7S2MMA5-F1
#
_cell.length_a   1.000
_cell.length_b   1.000
_cell.length_c   1.000
_cell.angle_alpha   90.00
_cell.angle_beta   90.00
_cell.angle_gamma   90.00
#
_symmetry.space_group_name_H-M   'P 1'
#
loop_
_entity.id
_entity.type
_entity.pdbx_description
1 polymer ?
#
loop_
_entity_poly.entity_id
_entity_poly.type
_entity_poly.pdbx_seq_one_letter_code
_entity_poly.pdbx_strand_id
1 'polypeptide(L)'
;QALEGTVHGFFHEAGVWVDVGAKANGLLRVSEMMDVFPGTRIPYKKGDKIAIRVLDKTEMKGGRKRFSVTMRPGELPRPAKEVSAGDPETYLSFLVKDWFDAEVDHMTTWGAFVKVWPAGGKEPIMGLLHKSRFKEGFSQEIAIGSKIKVRAVSADAIRNRI
;
A
#
# COMPACT_ATOMS: atom_id res chain seq x y z
N GLN A 1 -16.60 -11.71 9.18
CA GLN A 1 -18.01 -11.30 9.04
C GLN A 1 -18.07 -9.99 8.28
N ALA A 2 -18.97 -9.87 7.29
CA ALA A 2 -19.22 -8.62 6.59
C ALA A 2 -20.12 -7.70 7.42
N LEU A 3 -19.88 -6.40 7.37
CA LEU A 3 -20.57 -5.32 8.05
C LEU A 3 -20.88 -4.24 7.02
N GLU A 4 -22.06 -3.63 7.12
CA GLU A 4 -22.35 -2.41 6.35
C GLU A 4 -21.69 -1.22 7.04
N GLY A 5 -21.06 -0.36 6.24
CA GLY A 5 -20.48 0.88 6.70
C GLY A 5 -20.75 2.02 5.75
N THR A 6 -20.69 3.25 6.26
CA THR A 6 -20.89 4.48 5.48
C THR A 6 -19.58 5.26 5.41
N VAL A 7 -19.20 5.71 4.21
CA VAL A 7 -18.01 6.55 4.03
C VAL A 7 -18.20 7.88 4.74
N HIS A 8 -17.45 8.08 5.82
CA HIS A 8 -17.53 9.28 6.67
C HIS A 8 -16.57 10.38 6.19
N GLY A 9 -15.41 10.00 5.65
CA GLY A 9 -14.40 10.96 5.17
C GLY A 9 -13.23 10.29 4.47
N PHE A 10 -12.24 11.09 4.08
CA PHE A 10 -11.08 10.61 3.32
C PHE A 10 -9.81 10.68 4.17
N PHE A 11 -8.96 9.67 4.03
CA PHE A 11 -7.60 9.66 4.58
C PHE A 11 -6.62 9.98 3.45
N HIS A 12 -6.59 11.26 3.08
CA HIS A 12 -5.84 11.75 1.93
C HIS A 12 -6.08 10.87 0.69
N GLU A 13 -5.00 10.43 0.06
CA GLU A 13 -4.95 9.61 -1.15
C GLU A 13 -4.74 8.12 -0.85
N ALA A 14 -4.70 7.75 0.44
CA ALA A 14 -4.37 6.41 0.90
C ALA A 14 -5.60 5.59 1.31
N GLY A 15 -6.77 6.22 1.49
CA GLY A 15 -7.99 5.49 1.84
C GLY A 15 -9.16 6.38 2.27
N VAL A 16 -10.19 5.74 2.84
CA VAL A 16 -11.38 6.38 3.39
C VAL A 16 -11.67 5.91 4.81
N TRP A 17 -12.29 6.79 5.58
CA TRP A 17 -12.85 6.48 6.88
C TRP A 17 -14.28 5.98 6.70
N VAL A 18 -14.57 4.83 7.29
CA VAL A 18 -15.86 4.16 7.22
C VAL A 18 -16.45 4.10 8.63
N ASP A 19 -17.64 4.66 8.80
CA ASP A 19 -18.44 4.51 10.01
C ASP A 19 -19.23 3.21 9.92
N VAL A 20 -19.16 2.39 10.97
CA VAL A 20 -19.86 1.10 11.10
C VAL A 20 -20.76 1.05 12.33
N GLY A 21 -21.07 2.20 12.93
CA GLY A 21 -21.82 2.30 14.18
C GLY A 21 -21.00 1.96 15.43
N ALA A 22 -19.67 1.90 15.32
CA ALA A 22 -18.77 1.71 16.46
C ALA A 22 -18.36 3.06 17.06
N LYS A 23 -17.72 3.05 18.25
CA LYS A 23 -17.16 4.26 18.88
C LYS A 23 -16.04 4.94 18.06
N ALA A 24 -15.54 4.26 17.03
CA ALA A 24 -14.49 4.75 16.16
C ALA A 24 -14.74 4.33 14.70
N ASN A 25 -14.26 5.14 13.76
CA ASN A 25 -14.31 4.84 12.34
C ASN A 25 -13.19 3.85 11.95
N GLY A 26 -13.50 2.95 11.03
CA GLY A 26 -12.55 2.06 10.40
C GLY A 26 -11.80 2.73 9.25
N LEU A 27 -10.50 2.44 9.09
CA LEU A 27 -9.73 2.87 7.92
C LEU A 27 -9.81 1.80 6.83
N LEU A 28 -10.42 2.14 5.71
CA LEU A 28 -10.38 1.36 4.49
C LEU A 28 -9.28 1.93 3.60
N ARG A 29 -8.13 1.23 3.50
CA ARG A 29 -7.05 1.64 2.58
C ARG A 29 -7.42 1.33 1.14
N VAL A 30 -6.82 2.04 0.19
CA VAL A 30 -7.05 1.79 -1.24
C VAL A 30 -6.70 0.34 -1.62
N SER A 31 -5.60 -0.19 -1.10
CA SER A 31 -5.19 -1.59 -1.27
C SER A 31 -6.14 -2.62 -0.66
N GLU A 32 -7.10 -2.18 0.15
CA GLU A 32 -8.12 -3.02 0.78
C GLU A 32 -9.50 -2.83 0.11
N MET A 33 -9.62 -1.88 -0.82
CA MET A 33 -10.80 -1.70 -1.67
C MET A 33 -10.73 -2.57 -2.91
N MET A 34 -9.53 -2.70 -3.47
CA MET A 34 -9.27 -3.36 -4.75
C MET A 34 -7.82 -3.79 -4.87
N ASP A 35 -7.59 -4.74 -5.78
CA ASP A 35 -6.28 -5.33 -6.02
C ASP A 35 -5.51 -4.55 -7.10
N VAL A 36 -6.24 -3.94 -8.03
CA VAL A 36 -5.72 -3.18 -9.18
C VAL A 36 -5.46 -1.72 -8.83
N PHE A 37 -4.66 -1.02 -9.65
CA PHE A 37 -4.36 0.39 -9.39
C PHE A 37 -5.64 1.24 -9.44
N PRO A 38 -5.93 2.06 -8.42
CA PRO A 38 -7.16 2.86 -8.33
C PRO A 38 -7.24 4.00 -9.36
N GLY A 39 -6.17 4.24 -10.12
CA GLY A 39 -6.03 5.42 -10.96
C GLY A 39 -5.83 6.69 -10.14
N THR A 40 -6.44 7.78 -10.58
CA THR A 40 -6.15 9.13 -10.05
C THR A 40 -6.96 9.50 -8.81
N ARG A 41 -8.07 8.82 -8.53
CA ARG A 41 -8.96 9.16 -7.40
C ARG A 41 -9.52 7.90 -6.76
N ILE A 42 -9.87 8.02 -5.49
CA ILE A 42 -10.63 6.99 -4.78
C ILE A 42 -12.06 6.97 -5.34
N PRO A 43 -12.62 5.81 -5.73
CA PRO A 43 -13.90 5.71 -6.43
C PRO A 43 -15.14 5.87 -5.53
N TYR A 44 -14.97 6.40 -4.31
CA TYR A 44 -16.04 6.55 -3.33
C TYR A 44 -16.25 8.02 -2.96
N LYS A 45 -17.45 8.34 -2.49
CA LYS A 45 -17.87 9.65 -2.00
C LYS A 45 -18.34 9.56 -0.56
N LYS A 46 -18.35 10.70 0.14
CA LYS A 46 -18.90 10.78 1.49
C LYS A 46 -20.39 10.42 1.44
N GLY A 47 -20.83 9.54 2.34
CA GLY A 47 -22.20 9.03 2.40
C GLY A 47 -22.43 7.72 1.65
N ASP A 48 -21.46 7.24 0.86
CA ASP A 48 -21.60 5.96 0.17
C ASP A 48 -21.68 4.81 1.17
N LYS A 49 -22.61 3.89 0.93
CA LYS A 49 -22.75 2.64 1.68
C LYS A 49 -21.89 1.56 1.05
N ILE A 50 -21.08 0.89 1.86
CA ILE A 50 -20.17 -0.16 1.43
C ILE A 50 -20.18 -1.34 2.39
N ALA A 51 -19.99 -2.54 1.86
CA ALA A 51 -19.82 -3.76 2.66
C ALA A 51 -18.33 -3.99 2.94
N ILE A 52 -17.97 -4.14 4.21
CA ILE A 52 -16.59 -4.29 4.68
C ILE A 52 -16.47 -5.38 5.74
N ARG A 53 -15.26 -5.80 6.05
CA ARG A 53 -14.94 -6.63 7.23
C ARG A 53 -13.80 -6.01 8.02
N VAL A 54 -13.80 -6.23 9.33
CA VAL A 54 -12.68 -5.80 10.19
C VAL A 54 -11.49 -6.71 9.94
N LEU A 55 -10.34 -6.11 9.63
CA LEU A 55 -9.06 -6.80 9.46
C LEU A 55 -8.33 -6.96 10.77
N ASP A 56 -8.05 -5.83 11.42
CA ASP A 56 -7.24 -5.77 12.61
C ASP A 56 -7.57 -4.52 13.43
N LYS A 57 -7.47 -4.64 14.75
CA LYS A 57 -7.71 -3.55 15.70
C LYS A 57 -6.37 -2.90 16.02
N THR A 58 -5.89 -2.06 15.11
CA THR A 58 -4.65 -1.33 15.33
C THR A 58 -4.89 -0.07 16.16
N GLU A 59 -4.37 -0.02 17.38
CA GLU A 59 -4.20 1.23 18.11
C GLU A 59 -3.19 2.12 17.37
N MET A 60 -3.63 3.30 16.90
CA MET A 60 -2.69 4.31 16.39
C MET A 60 -2.07 5.07 17.58
N LYS A 61 -0.81 5.49 17.42
CA LYS A 61 -0.15 6.43 18.34
C LYS A 61 -1.06 7.66 18.56
N GLY A 62 -1.38 7.96 19.82
CA GLY A 62 -2.25 9.09 20.20
C GLY A 62 -3.61 8.72 20.80
N GLY A 63 -3.82 7.46 21.24
CA GLY A 63 -4.97 7.06 22.06
C GLY A 63 -6.33 6.99 21.34
N ARG A 64 -6.38 7.35 20.06
CA ARG A 64 -7.58 7.16 19.22
C ARG A 64 -7.62 5.71 18.74
N LYS A 65 -8.52 4.93 19.33
CA LYS A 65 -8.86 3.59 18.85
C LYS A 65 -9.32 3.70 17.40
N ARG A 66 -8.65 3.00 16.51
CA ARG A 66 -9.02 2.84 15.10
C ARG A 66 -8.87 1.37 14.77
N PHE A 67 -9.46 0.94 13.67
CA PHE A 67 -9.27 -0.42 13.18
C PHE A 67 -9.19 -0.38 11.66
N SER A 68 -8.46 -1.32 11.08
CA SER A 68 -8.37 -1.46 9.64
C SER A 68 -9.54 -2.31 9.16
N VAL A 69 -10.11 -1.94 8.02
CA VAL A 69 -11.21 -2.67 7.37
C VAL A 69 -10.82 -3.00 5.94
N THR A 70 -11.49 -4.00 5.36
CA THR A 70 -11.27 -4.41 3.97
C THR A 70 -12.57 -4.78 3.28
N MET A 71 -12.59 -4.61 1.97
CA MET A 71 -13.63 -5.09 1.06
C MET A 71 -13.19 -6.36 0.32
N ARG A 72 -11.90 -6.73 0.39
CA ARG A 72 -11.39 -7.87 -0.36
C ARG A 72 -11.89 -9.20 0.23
N PRO A 73 -12.30 -10.17 -0.61
CA PRO A 73 -12.80 -11.47 -0.16
C PRO A 73 -11.68 -12.39 0.36
N GLY A 74 -12.03 -13.33 1.24
CA GLY A 74 -11.15 -14.46 1.64
C GLY A 74 -10.01 -14.15 2.63
N GLU A 75 -9.24 -15.19 2.96
CA GLU A 75 -7.93 -15.08 3.60
C GLU A 75 -6.91 -14.72 2.53
N LEU A 76 -6.71 -13.43 2.31
CA LEU A 76 -5.76 -13.00 1.29
C LEU A 76 -4.35 -13.23 1.83
N PRO A 77 -3.45 -13.80 1.03
CA PRO A 77 -2.03 -13.72 1.31
C PRO A 77 -1.66 -12.24 1.25
N ARG A 78 -1.66 -11.61 2.42
CA ARG A 78 -1.13 -10.25 2.57
C ARG A 78 0.38 -10.42 2.51
N PRO A 79 1.08 -9.72 1.61
CA PRO A 79 2.53 -9.75 1.61
C PRO A 79 3.02 -9.45 3.03
N ALA A 80 3.81 -10.34 3.62
CA ALA A 80 4.30 -10.18 4.99
C ALA A 80 4.97 -8.81 5.11
N LYS A 81 4.68 -8.05 6.17
CA LYS A 81 5.16 -6.66 6.33
C LYS A 81 6.67 -6.57 6.59
N GLU A 82 7.41 -7.65 6.33
CA GLU A 82 8.84 -7.81 6.49
C GLU A 82 9.55 -6.96 5.44
N VAL A 83 9.78 -5.70 5.82
CA VAL A 83 10.76 -4.83 5.17
C VAL A 83 11.73 -4.39 6.24
N SER A 84 13.02 -4.45 5.94
CA SER A 84 14.05 -3.97 6.85
C SER A 84 14.55 -2.58 6.46
N ALA A 85 15.08 -1.87 7.45
CA ALA A 85 15.97 -0.76 7.20
C ALA A 85 17.26 -1.38 6.64
N GLY A 86 17.56 -1.11 5.37
CA GLY A 86 18.83 -1.52 4.77
C GLY A 86 20.00 -0.81 5.45
N ASP A 87 21.20 -1.36 5.32
CA ASP A 87 22.41 -0.59 5.60
C ASP A 87 22.67 0.43 4.46
N PRO A 88 23.48 1.47 4.70
CA PRO A 88 23.80 2.46 3.67
C PRO A 88 24.38 1.86 2.38
N GLU A 89 25.15 0.78 2.48
CA GLU A 89 25.74 0.07 1.33
C GLU A 89 24.68 -0.57 0.43
N THR A 90 23.63 -1.13 1.04
CA THR A 90 22.47 -1.68 0.32
C THR A 90 21.79 -0.59 -0.50
N TYR A 91 21.58 0.61 0.07
CA TYR A 91 21.01 1.75 -0.63
C TYR A 91 21.88 2.23 -1.80
N LEU A 92 23.20 2.23 -1.64
CA LEU A 92 24.13 2.56 -2.71
C LEU A 92 24.09 1.52 -3.84
N SER A 93 23.92 0.23 -3.52
CA SER A 93 23.83 -0.84 -4.53
C SER A 93 22.65 -0.65 -5.51
N PHE A 94 21.57 -0.02 -5.05
CA PHE A 94 20.41 0.30 -5.87
C PHE A 94 20.71 1.33 -6.96
N LEU A 95 21.65 2.25 -6.70
CA LEU A 95 22.01 3.31 -7.65
C LEU A 95 22.94 2.82 -8.77
N VAL A 96 23.61 1.68 -8.58
CA VAL A 96 24.64 1.18 -9.52
C VAL A 96 24.09 0.14 -10.49
N LYS A 97 23.00 -0.57 -10.15
CA LYS A 97 22.38 -1.57 -11.05
C LYS A 97 21.17 -1.02 -11.80
N ASP A 98 20.95 -1.56 -12.99
CA ASP A 98 19.88 -1.08 -13.87
C ASP A 98 18.49 -1.61 -13.51
N TRP A 99 18.34 -2.85 -13.03
CA TRP A 99 17.02 -3.43 -12.77
C TRP A 99 17.03 -4.41 -11.60
N PHE A 100 15.97 -4.37 -10.81
CA PHE A 100 15.72 -5.22 -9.65
C PHE A 100 14.35 -5.87 -9.75
N ASP A 101 14.24 -7.10 -9.26
CA ASP A 101 12.95 -7.74 -9.06
C ASP A 101 12.26 -7.12 -7.85
N ALA A 102 10.97 -6.86 -8.01
CA ALA A 102 10.14 -6.27 -6.98
C ALA A 102 8.74 -6.87 -6.96
N GLU A 103 8.09 -6.77 -5.81
CA GLU A 103 6.71 -7.22 -5.61
C GLU A 103 5.88 -6.05 -5.07
N VAL A 104 4.69 -5.85 -5.63
CA VAL A 104 3.77 -4.79 -5.18
C VAL A 104 3.17 -5.16 -3.83
N ASP A 105 3.47 -4.37 -2.80
CA ASP A 105 2.95 -4.59 -1.45
C ASP A 105 1.57 -3.93 -1.27
N HIS A 106 1.48 -2.64 -1.58
CA HIS A 106 0.23 -1.88 -1.54
C HIS A 106 0.30 -0.66 -2.45
N MET A 107 -0.83 0.01 -2.66
CA MET A 107 -0.93 1.13 -3.59
C MET A 107 -1.76 2.28 -3.01
N THR A 108 -1.53 3.45 -3.57
CA THR A 108 -2.26 4.71 -3.33
C THR A 108 -2.69 5.29 -4.68
N THR A 109 -3.40 6.41 -4.71
CA THR A 109 -3.78 7.07 -5.97
C THR A 109 -2.62 7.77 -6.70
N TRP A 110 -1.44 7.87 -6.06
CA TRP A 110 -0.27 8.56 -6.60
C TRP A 110 0.93 7.64 -6.86
N GLY A 111 0.94 6.43 -6.30
CA GLY A 111 2.02 5.49 -6.53
C GLY A 111 1.78 4.11 -5.93
N ALA A 112 2.64 3.18 -6.33
CA ALA A 112 2.72 1.82 -5.79
C ALA A 112 3.92 1.70 -4.86
N PHE A 113 3.72 1.06 -3.72
CA PHE A 113 4.78 0.68 -2.79
C PHE A 113 5.18 -0.74 -3.09
N VAL A 114 6.48 -0.95 -3.30
CA VAL A 114 7.03 -2.19 -3.82
C VAL A 114 8.14 -2.69 -2.91
N LYS A 115 8.17 -3.98 -2.65
CA LYS A 115 9.28 -4.66 -2.00
C LYS A 115 10.32 -4.96 -3.05
N VAL A 116 11.53 -4.43 -2.86
CA VAL A 116 12.63 -4.62 -3.80
C VAL A 116 13.72 -5.42 -3.11
N TRP A 117 14.18 -6.49 -3.74
CA TRP A 117 15.27 -7.31 -3.22
C TRP A 117 16.61 -6.77 -3.74
N PRO A 118 17.49 -6.26 -2.86
CA PRO A 118 18.84 -5.86 -3.25
C PRO A 118 19.64 -7.10 -3.64
N ALA A 119 20.61 -6.91 -4.53
CA ALA A 119 21.45 -8.02 -4.98
C ALA A 119 22.31 -8.56 -3.83
N GLY A 120 21.96 -9.75 -3.34
CA GLY A 120 22.64 -10.40 -2.22
C GLY A 120 21.98 -10.19 -0.85
N GLY A 121 20.93 -9.37 -0.75
CA GLY A 121 20.17 -9.20 0.50
C GLY A 121 19.09 -10.27 0.66
N LYS A 122 18.89 -10.73 1.90
CA LYS A 122 17.84 -11.69 2.25
C LYS A 122 16.46 -11.03 2.43
N GLU A 123 16.45 -9.76 2.80
CA GLU A 123 15.24 -9.03 3.14
C GLU A 123 14.96 -7.93 2.12
N PRO A 124 13.69 -7.72 1.74
CA PRO A 124 13.32 -6.67 0.82
C PRO A 124 13.30 -5.31 1.51
N ILE A 125 13.60 -4.27 0.73
CA ILE A 125 13.44 -2.87 1.14
C ILE A 125 12.20 -2.29 0.48
N MET A 126 11.52 -1.39 1.19
CA MET A 126 10.38 -0.68 0.65
C MET A 126 10.84 0.42 -0.33
N GLY A 127 10.43 0.29 -1.58
CA GLY A 127 10.58 1.30 -2.62
C GLY A 127 9.25 1.92 -3.00
N LEU A 128 9.32 3.14 -3.52
CA LEU A 128 8.16 3.89 -3.99
C LEU A 128 8.21 4.13 -5.49
N LEU A 129 7.27 3.53 -6.22
CA LEU A 129 7.08 3.78 -7.64
C LEU A 129 5.95 4.79 -7.85
N HIS A 130 6.31 6.06 -8.06
CA HIS A 130 5.34 7.12 -8.37
C HIS A 130 4.70 6.89 -9.75
N LYS A 131 3.39 7.15 -9.89
CA LYS A 131 2.63 6.87 -11.13
C LYS A 131 3.16 7.60 -12.37
N SER A 132 3.85 8.73 -12.19
CA SER A 132 4.50 9.46 -13.30
C SER A 132 5.68 8.69 -13.94
N ARG A 133 6.10 7.58 -13.33
CA ARG A 133 7.14 6.67 -13.83
C ARG A 133 6.56 5.39 -14.41
N PHE A 134 5.24 5.22 -14.38
CA PHE A 134 4.59 4.06 -14.99
C PHE A 134 4.74 4.14 -16.51
N LYS A 135 5.09 3.02 -17.16
CA LYS A 135 4.92 2.89 -18.61
C LYS A 135 3.42 3.03 -18.95
N GLU A 136 3.12 3.43 -20.18
CA GLU A 136 1.75 3.48 -20.67
C GLU A 136 1.05 2.11 -20.48
N GLY A 137 -0.21 2.12 -20.03
CA GLY A 137 -0.98 0.90 -19.75
C GLY A 137 -0.63 0.18 -18.44
N PHE A 138 0.51 0.45 -17.80
CA PHE A 138 0.95 -0.29 -16.60
C PHE A 138 -0.02 -0.20 -15.42
N SER A 139 -0.70 0.93 -15.24
CA SER A 139 -1.70 1.08 -14.18
C SER A 139 -2.87 0.10 -14.33
N GLN A 140 -3.14 -0.40 -15.53
CA GLN A 140 -4.21 -1.37 -15.77
C GLN A 140 -3.75 -2.81 -15.54
N GLU A 141 -2.43 -3.07 -15.64
CA GLU A 141 -1.82 -4.40 -15.52
C GLU A 141 -1.36 -4.71 -14.08
N ILE A 142 -1.07 -3.68 -13.29
CA ILE A 142 -0.50 -3.84 -11.95
C ILE A 142 -1.58 -4.17 -10.91
N ALA A 143 -1.29 -5.18 -10.09
CA ALA A 143 -2.07 -5.53 -8.92
C ALA A 143 -1.17 -5.77 -7.70
N ILE A 144 -1.77 -5.82 -6.52
CA ILE A 144 -1.09 -6.26 -5.28
C ILE A 144 -0.55 -7.68 -5.46
N GLY A 145 0.71 -7.90 -5.08
CA GLY A 145 1.42 -9.17 -5.24
C GLY A 145 1.99 -9.38 -6.65
N SER A 146 1.76 -8.47 -7.61
CA SER A 146 2.39 -8.55 -8.92
C SER A 146 3.91 -8.47 -8.80
N LYS A 147 4.62 -9.39 -9.46
CA LYS A 147 6.07 -9.34 -9.62
C LYS A 147 6.42 -8.46 -10.81
N ILE A 148 7.22 -7.43 -10.58
CA ILE A 148 7.61 -6.43 -11.57
C ILE A 148 9.12 -6.19 -11.51
N LYS A 149 9.66 -5.54 -12.55
CA LYS A 149 11.03 -5.06 -12.54
C LYS A 149 11.04 -3.54 -12.36
N VAL A 150 11.90 -3.07 -11.46
CA VAL A 150 12.06 -1.65 -11.15
C VAL A 150 13.52 -1.23 -11.22
N ARG A 151 13.74 0.05 -11.48
CA ARG A 151 15.05 0.69 -11.43
C ARG A 151 15.03 1.78 -10.39
N ALA A 152 16.00 1.77 -9.48
CA ALA A 152 16.11 2.87 -8.53
C ALA A 152 16.66 4.12 -9.23
N VAL A 153 16.00 5.24 -8.98
CA VAL A 153 16.40 6.56 -9.49
C VAL A 153 17.03 7.41 -8.38
N SER A 154 16.64 7.13 -7.13
CA SER A 154 17.12 7.80 -5.93
C SER A 154 17.16 6.78 -4.80
N ALA A 155 18.06 6.99 -3.84
CA ALA A 155 18.12 6.21 -2.61
C ALA A 155 18.48 7.15 -1.45
N ASP A 156 17.78 7.02 -0.33
CA ASP A 156 17.94 7.85 0.86
C ASP A 156 18.04 6.92 2.07
N ALA A 157 19.28 6.57 2.42
CA ALA A 157 19.60 5.66 3.51
C ALA A 157 19.23 6.21 4.89
N ILE A 158 19.18 7.54 5.04
CA ILE A 158 18.79 8.17 6.31
C ILE A 158 17.29 7.95 6.55
N ARG A 159 16.48 8.05 5.50
CA ARG A 159 15.02 7.90 5.56
C ARG A 159 14.54 6.50 5.19
N ASN A 160 15.46 5.56 4.98
CA ASN A 160 15.19 4.16 4.61
C ASN A 160 14.24 4.03 3.40
N ARG A 161 14.47 4.80 2.33
CA ARG A 161 13.59 4.81 1.15
C ARG A 161 14.36 4.82 -0.18
N ILE A 162 13.79 4.17 -1.19
CA ILE A 162 14.23 4.17 -2.59
C ILE A 162 13.08 4.53 -3.53
#